data_AF-A0A945YVY4-F1
#
_entry.id   AF-A0A945YVY4-F1
#
_cell.length_a   1.000
_cell.length_b   1.000
_cell.length_c   1.000
_cell.angle_alpha   90.00
_cell.angle_beta   90.00
_cell.angle_gamma   90.00
#
_symmetry.space_group_name_H-M   'P 1'
#
loop_
_entity.id
_entity.type
_entity.pdbx_description
1 polymer ?
#
loop_
_entity_poly.entity_id
_entity_poly.type
_entity_poly.pdbx_seq_one_letter_code
_entity_poly.pdbx_strand_id
1 'polypeptide(L)'
;MIRVDVVLPKLPKDLGFSRRDMITLATPVKYNIYKDTASGVDYRGAAFAPYAPATPKSGSVDLRDTNKMLDSLTITAEKNKAQLRVGRHTSIASKHISGGKRLPRRDFFGVSRKSIGIIIDRVLGVLDKKLRGE
;
A
#
# COMPACT_ATOMS: atom_id res chain seq x y z
N MET A 1 4.85 -2.59 14.12
CA MET A 1 4.12 -3.21 12.99
C MET A 1 3.79 -2.13 11.97
N ILE A 2 4.19 -2.29 10.71
CA ILE A 2 3.87 -1.35 9.63
C ILE A 2 2.58 -1.82 8.94
N ARG A 3 1.55 -0.98 8.95
CA ARG A 3 0.25 -1.27 8.35
C ARG A 3 -0.35 -0.05 7.67
N VAL A 4 -1.08 -0.29 6.59
CA VAL A 4 -1.98 0.68 5.96
C VAL A 4 -3.38 0.11 6.07
N ASP A 5 -4.26 0.87 6.70
CA ASP A 5 -5.66 0.49 6.83
C ASP A 5 -6.43 1.05 5.62
N VAL A 6 -7.04 0.16 4.85
CA VAL A 6 -8.04 0.51 3.84
C VAL A 6 -9.39 0.41 4.54
N VAL A 7 -9.83 1.54 5.08
CA VAL A 7 -11.11 1.68 5.78
C VAL A 7 -12.05 2.42 4.84
N LEU A 8 -13.23 1.83 4.61
CA LEU A 8 -14.30 2.54 3.92
C LEU A 8 -14.91 3.55 4.91
N PRO A 9 -14.95 4.86 4.59
CA PRO A 9 -15.58 5.84 5.46
C PRO A 9 -17.07 5.51 5.59
N LYS A 10 -17.53 5.33 6.84
CA LYS A 10 -18.94 5.19 7.28
C LYS A 10 -19.93 4.79 6.16
N LEU A 11 -19.68 3.66 5.50
CA LEU A 11 -20.71 3.05 4.67
C LEU A 11 -21.78 2.50 5.61
N PRO A 12 -23.08 2.62 5.26
CA PRO A 12 -24.14 1.95 5.99
C PRO A 12 -23.70 0.51 6.30
N LYS A 13 -23.76 0.12 7.59
CA LYS A 13 -23.37 -1.23 8.05
C LYS A 13 -24.15 -2.32 7.30
N ASP A 14 -25.26 -1.91 6.72
CA ASP A 14 -26.34 -2.64 6.09
C ASP A 14 -26.01 -3.04 4.64
N LEU A 15 -24.97 -2.45 4.03
CA LEU A 15 -24.55 -2.78 2.64
C LEU A 15 -23.86 -4.14 2.51
N GLY A 16 -23.59 -4.84 3.63
CA GLY A 16 -23.21 -6.25 3.61
C GLY A 16 -21.91 -6.55 2.85
N PHE A 17 -20.90 -5.70 2.97
CA PHE A 17 -19.57 -5.98 2.40
C PHE A 17 -19.01 -7.27 3.02
N SER A 18 -18.56 -8.16 2.14
CA SER A 18 -17.94 -9.41 2.50
C SER A 18 -16.43 -9.24 2.66
N ARG A 19 -15.80 -10.21 3.32
CA ARG A 19 -14.32 -10.32 3.34
C ARG A 19 -13.73 -10.31 1.92
N ARG A 20 -14.40 -10.92 0.94
CA ARG A 20 -13.96 -10.99 -0.45
C ARG A 20 -13.99 -9.61 -1.12
N ASP A 21 -15.01 -8.82 -0.82
CA ASP A 21 -15.11 -7.44 -1.32
C ASP A 21 -13.96 -6.59 -0.77
N MET A 22 -13.68 -6.70 0.54
CA MET A 22 -12.57 -5.98 1.16
C MET A 22 -11.19 -6.37 0.60
N ILE A 23 -10.97 -7.65 0.27
CA ILE A 23 -9.76 -8.09 -0.44
C ILE A 23 -9.69 -7.46 -1.84
N THR A 24 -10.82 -7.44 -2.56
CA THR A 24 -10.93 -6.87 -3.91
C THR A 24 -10.63 -5.37 -3.92
N LEU A 25 -11.04 -4.66 -2.87
CA LEU A 25 -10.79 -3.23 -2.68
C LEU A 25 -9.33 -2.92 -2.30
N ALA A 26 -8.69 -3.78 -1.49
CA ALA A 26 -7.30 -3.58 -1.08
C ALA A 26 -6.26 -4.01 -2.13
N THR A 27 -6.64 -4.86 -3.09
CA THR A 27 -5.73 -5.40 -4.12
C THR A 27 -5.07 -4.30 -4.98
N PRO A 28 -5.80 -3.30 -5.51
CA PRO A 28 -5.18 -2.20 -6.25
C PRO A 28 -4.24 -1.35 -5.40
N VAL A 29 -4.53 -1.17 -4.11
CA VAL A 29 -3.67 -0.44 -3.17
C VAL A 29 -2.35 -1.17 -3.01
N LYS A 30 -2.39 -2.49 -2.80
CA LYS A 30 -1.20 -3.35 -2.76
C LYS A 30 -0.38 -3.21 -4.04
N TYR A 31 -1.05 -3.28 -5.19
CA TYR A 31 -0.40 -3.19 -6.49
C TYR A 31 0.27 -1.83 -6.71
N ASN A 32 -0.39 -0.73 -6.37
CA ASN A 32 0.18 0.61 -6.52
C ASN A 32 1.36 0.82 -5.56
N ILE A 33 1.25 0.42 -4.28
CA ILE A 33 2.38 0.45 -3.35
C ILE A 33 3.56 -0.32 -3.93
N TYR A 34 3.33 -1.54 -4.44
CA TYR A 34 4.38 -2.32 -5.08
C TYR A 34 5.00 -1.56 -6.26
N LYS A 35 4.16 -1.10 -7.20
CA LYS A 35 4.60 -0.46 -8.44
C LYS A 35 5.37 0.84 -8.18
N ASP A 36 4.80 1.74 -7.38
CA ASP A 36 5.36 3.05 -7.09
C ASP A 36 6.70 2.88 -6.35
N THR A 37 6.72 2.03 -5.33
CA THR A 37 7.95 1.72 -4.56
C THR A 37 9.03 1.06 -5.42
N ALA A 38 8.64 0.16 -6.33
CA ALA A 38 9.55 -0.49 -7.28
C ALA A 38 10.08 0.47 -8.35
N SER A 39 9.44 1.61 -8.56
CA SER A 39 9.93 2.69 -9.42
C SER A 39 10.70 3.78 -8.67
N GLY A 40 10.92 3.61 -7.36
CA GLY A 40 11.60 4.61 -6.53
C GLY A 40 10.73 5.83 -6.24
N VAL A 41 9.41 5.65 -6.19
CA VAL A 41 8.43 6.71 -5.95
C VAL A 41 7.64 6.42 -4.68
N ASP A 42 7.36 7.46 -3.90
CA ASP A 42 6.60 7.38 -2.66
C ASP A 42 5.09 7.34 -2.90
N TYR A 43 4.29 7.13 -1.85
CA TYR A 43 2.83 7.05 -2.01
C TYR A 43 2.18 8.37 -2.47
N ARG A 44 2.92 9.49 -2.43
CA ARG A 44 2.49 10.82 -2.87
C ARG A 44 2.89 11.12 -4.31
N GLY A 45 3.70 10.27 -4.95
CA GLY A 45 4.21 10.48 -6.29
C GLY A 45 5.57 11.20 -6.34
N ALA A 46 6.23 11.42 -5.21
CA ALA A 46 7.56 12.01 -5.16
C ALA A 46 8.65 10.94 -5.29
N ALA A 47 9.73 11.24 -6.02
CA ALA A 47 10.89 10.35 -6.08
C ALA A 47 11.54 10.18 -4.69
N PHE A 48 12.04 8.99 -4.39
CA PHE A 48 12.81 8.76 -3.18
C PHE A 48 14.10 9.59 -3.20
N ALA A 49 14.46 10.10 -2.03
CA ALA A 49 15.74 10.76 -1.86
C ALA A 49 16.90 9.80 -2.17
N PRO A 50 17.96 10.29 -2.85
CA PRO A 50 19.13 9.50 -3.17
C PRO A 50 19.83 9.03 -1.89
N TYR A 51 20.67 8.00 -2.02
CA TYR A 51 21.56 7.62 -0.93
C TYR A 51 22.51 8.78 -0.59
N ALA A 52 22.95 8.86 0.67
CA ALA A 52 23.98 9.82 1.06
C ALA A 52 25.26 9.56 0.24
N PRO A 53 26.07 10.57 -0.08
CA PRO A 53 27.29 10.39 -0.88
C PRO A 53 28.28 9.37 -0.29
N ALA A 54 28.28 9.21 1.03
CA ALA A 54 29.10 8.23 1.75
C ALA A 54 28.62 6.77 1.61
N THR A 55 27.52 6.52 0.90
CA THR A 55 26.98 5.17 0.69
C THR A 55 27.55 4.63 -0.63
N PRO A 56 28.08 3.40 -0.68
CA PRO A 56 28.68 2.83 -1.89
C PRO A 56 27.68 2.52 -3.02
N LYS A 57 26.42 2.94 -2.89
CA LYS A 57 25.34 2.69 -3.86
C LYS A 57 25.07 3.94 -4.68
N SER A 58 25.21 3.84 -5.99
CA SER A 58 24.86 4.87 -6.97
C SER A 58 23.53 4.53 -7.67
N GLY A 59 22.85 5.54 -8.24
CA GLY A 59 21.62 5.37 -9.03
C GLY A 59 20.31 5.68 -8.30
N SER A 60 19.19 5.52 -9.02
CA SER A 60 17.84 5.69 -8.47
C SER A 60 17.59 4.65 -7.39
N VAL A 61 17.15 5.11 -6.22
CA VAL A 61 16.78 4.19 -5.15
C VAL A 61 15.44 3.57 -5.52
N ASP A 62 15.45 2.37 -6.07
CA ASP A 62 14.30 1.50 -6.05
C ASP A 62 14.48 0.49 -4.90
N LEU A 63 13.42 0.15 -4.17
CA LEU A 63 13.55 -0.83 -3.08
C LEU A 63 13.62 -2.27 -3.63
N ARG A 64 14.11 -2.45 -4.86
CA ARG A 64 14.17 -3.73 -5.58
C ARG A 64 15.41 -4.54 -5.28
N ASP A 65 16.47 -3.92 -4.76
CA ASP A 65 17.73 -4.58 -4.36
C ASP A 65 17.53 -5.87 -3.53
N THR A 66 16.41 -6.00 -2.83
CA THR A 66 16.05 -7.27 -2.19
C THR A 66 14.75 -7.90 -2.67
N ASN A 67 13.79 -7.14 -3.25
CA ASN A 67 12.39 -7.46 -3.61
C ASN A 67 11.55 -8.18 -2.54
N LYS A 68 12.15 -9.07 -1.76
CA LYS A 68 11.80 -9.63 -0.45
C LYS A 68 10.76 -8.81 0.31
N MET A 69 10.98 -7.53 0.53
CA MET A 69 10.06 -6.67 1.27
C MET A 69 8.74 -6.45 0.54
N LEU A 70 8.79 -6.09 -0.75
CA LEU A 70 7.62 -5.89 -1.60
C LEU A 70 6.86 -7.20 -1.86
N ASP A 71 7.59 -8.32 -2.01
CA ASP A 71 6.99 -9.65 -2.18
C ASP A 71 6.28 -10.12 -0.91
N SER A 72 6.66 -9.59 0.26
CA SER A 72 6.02 -9.93 1.53
C SER A 72 4.76 -9.12 1.84
N LEU A 73 4.26 -8.32 0.91
CA LEU A 73 3.02 -7.57 1.09
C LEU A 73 1.82 -8.51 1.17
N THR A 74 1.10 -8.45 2.28
CA THR A 74 -0.08 -9.28 2.57
C THR A 74 -1.29 -8.41 2.82
N ILE A 75 -2.47 -8.92 2.40
CA ILE A 75 -3.77 -8.32 2.71
C ILE A 75 -4.43 -9.21 3.76
N THR A 76 -4.82 -8.62 4.88
CA THR A 76 -5.74 -9.22 5.85
C THR A 76 -7.05 -8.45 5.82
N ALA A 77 -8.18 -9.13 5.69
CA ALA A 77 -9.49 -8.48 5.57
C ALA A 77 -10.53 -9.11 6.49
N GLU A 78 -11.40 -8.23 6.97
CA GLU A 78 -12.62 -8.45 7.75
C GLU A 78 -13.83 -7.94 6.94
N LYS A 79 -15.05 -7.97 7.50
CA LYS A 79 -16.27 -7.56 6.76
C LYS A 79 -16.23 -6.11 6.24
N ASN A 80 -15.64 -5.19 7.00
CA ASN A 80 -15.67 -3.75 6.71
C ASN A 80 -14.28 -3.11 6.69
N LYS A 81 -13.23 -3.94 6.74
CA LYS A 81 -11.87 -3.48 6.88
C LYS A 81 -10.93 -4.36 6.10
N ALA A 82 -10.01 -3.75 5.36
CA ALA A 82 -8.82 -4.44 4.89
C ALA A 82 -7.58 -3.73 5.43
N GLN A 83 -6.56 -4.53 5.71
CA GLN A 83 -5.26 -4.05 6.17
C GLN A 83 -4.20 -4.61 5.26
N LEU A 84 -3.34 -3.72 4.78
CA LEU A 84 -2.13 -4.11 4.10
C LEU A 84 -0.97 -4.12 5.10
N ARG A 85 -0.18 -5.18 5.09
CA ARG A 85 0.94 -5.37 6.02
C ARG A 85 2.16 -5.89 5.27
N VAL A 86 3.34 -5.47 5.72
CA VAL A 86 4.60 -6.11 5.34
C VAL A 86 4.79 -7.34 6.23
N GLY A 87 4.85 -8.53 5.62
CA GLY A 87 5.01 -9.81 6.31
C GLY A 87 6.42 -10.00 6.89
N ARG A 88 7.12 -11.06 6.48
CA ARG A 88 8.42 -11.49 7.05
C ARG A 88 9.54 -10.42 7.07
N HIS A 89 9.40 -9.32 6.33
CA HIS A 89 10.41 -8.26 6.18
C HIS A 89 10.02 -6.93 6.83
N THR A 90 9.16 -6.94 7.86
CA THR A 90 8.72 -5.71 8.56
C THR A 90 9.90 -4.88 9.07
N SER A 91 11.00 -5.50 9.52
CA SER A 91 12.18 -4.80 10.03
C SER A 91 12.88 -3.97 8.95
N ILE A 92 12.99 -4.51 7.73
CA ILE A 92 13.55 -3.81 6.56
C ILE A 92 12.66 -2.63 6.18
N ALA A 93 11.36 -2.86 6.07
CA ALA A 93 10.39 -1.82 5.80
C ALA A 93 10.45 -0.71 6.86
N SER A 94 10.61 -1.07 8.14
CA SER A 94 10.68 -0.12 9.25
C SER A 94 11.87 0.80 9.14
N LYS A 95 13.05 0.26 8.77
CA LYS A 95 14.26 1.06 8.58
C LYS A 95 14.09 2.09 7.45
N HIS A 96 13.44 1.70 6.36
CA HIS A 96 13.19 2.63 5.25
C HIS A 96 12.17 3.72 5.61
N ILE A 97 11.12 3.40 6.37
CA ILE A 97 10.13 4.40 6.80
C ILE A 97 10.68 5.33 7.89
N SER A 98 11.46 4.80 8.85
CA SER A 98 12.03 5.64 9.91
C SER A 98 13.16 6.52 9.40
N GLY A 99 13.89 6.05 8.39
CA GLY A 99 15.18 6.63 8.02
C GLY A 99 16.21 6.49 9.16
N GLY A 100 17.33 7.18 9.01
CA GLY A 100 18.40 7.30 10.01
C GLY A 100 19.50 8.24 9.51
N LYS A 101 20.58 8.42 10.30
CA LYS A 101 21.67 9.38 9.98
C LYS A 101 22.32 9.15 8.60
N ARG A 102 22.33 7.91 8.10
CA ARG A 102 22.91 7.51 6.81
C ARG A 102 21.88 6.96 5.81
N LEU A 103 20.60 6.95 6.17
CA LEU A 103 19.53 6.37 5.36
C LEU A 103 18.39 7.38 5.26
N PRO A 104 18.10 7.92 4.06
CA PRO A 104 16.96 8.81 3.93
C PRO A 104 15.66 8.07 4.27
N ARG A 105 14.74 8.81 4.87
CA ARG A 105 13.37 8.35 5.09
C ARG A 105 12.66 8.19 3.74
N ARG A 106 11.89 7.11 3.61
CA ARG A 106 11.12 6.76 2.41
C ARG A 106 9.69 6.44 2.81
N ASP A 107 8.77 7.34 2.48
CA ASP A 107 7.35 7.18 2.76
C ASP A 107 6.68 6.35 1.66
N PHE A 108 7.09 5.10 1.50
CA PHE A 108 6.60 4.23 0.44
C PHE A 108 5.29 3.50 0.81
N PHE A 109 4.95 3.45 2.10
CA PHE A 109 3.82 2.68 2.61
C PHE A 109 2.65 3.60 2.97
N GLY A 110 1.73 3.77 2.03
CA GLY A 110 0.55 4.65 2.17
C GLY A 110 -0.46 4.46 1.04
N VAL A 111 -1.62 5.12 1.16
CA VAL A 111 -2.64 5.12 0.09
C VAL A 111 -2.43 6.34 -0.80
N SER A 112 -2.08 6.10 -2.07
CA SER A 112 -1.91 7.18 -3.04
C SER A 112 -3.26 7.77 -3.49
N ARG A 113 -3.27 9.02 -3.98
CA ARG A 113 -4.49 9.64 -4.57
C ARG A 113 -5.10 8.78 -5.67
N LYS A 114 -4.24 8.17 -6.50
CA LYS A 114 -4.64 7.19 -7.52
C LYS A 114 -5.35 5.98 -6.90
N SER A 115 -4.83 5.46 -5.80
CA SER A 115 -5.46 4.34 -5.10
C SER A 115 -6.82 4.72 -4.51
N ILE A 116 -6.97 5.95 -4.01
CA ILE A 116 -8.27 6.46 -3.51
C ILE A 116 -9.32 6.45 -4.62
N GLY A 117 -9.02 6.99 -5.80
CA GLY A 117 -9.95 6.97 -6.94
C GLY A 117 -10.38 5.56 -7.31
N ILE A 118 -9.42 4.63 -7.42
CA ILE A 118 -9.71 3.21 -7.72
C ILE A 118 -10.56 2.56 -6.63
N ILE A 119 -10.33 2.88 -5.35
CA ILE A 119 -11.16 2.37 -4.25
C ILE A 119 -12.59 2.87 -4.41
N ILE A 120 -12.78 4.17 -4.68
CA ILE A 120 -14.11 4.76 -4.85
C ILE A 120 -14.85 4.09 -6.01
N ASP A 121 -14.22 3.98 -7.19
CA ASP A 121 -14.83 3.35 -8.37
C ASP A 121 -15.24 1.90 -8.09
N ARG A 122 -14.40 1.15 -7.39
CA ARG A 122 -14.70 -0.24 -7.04
C ARG A 122 -15.79 -0.36 -5.97
N VAL A 123 -15.82 0.55 -5.00
CA VAL A 123 -16.91 0.61 -4.02
C VAL A 123 -18.22 0.84 -4.75
N LEU A 124 -18.28 1.83 -5.64
CA LEU A 124 -19.48 2.11 -6.44
C LEU A 124 -19.90 0.90 -7.29
N GLY A 125 -18.95 0.20 -7.91
CA GLY A 125 -19.24 -1.02 -8.67
C GLY A 125 -19.75 -2.19 -7.81
N VAL A 126 -19.22 -2.38 -6.59
CA VAL A 126 -19.75 -3.40 -5.65
C VAL A 126 -21.15 -3.03 -5.17
N LEU A 127 -21.40 -1.74 -4.93
CA LEU A 127 -22.72 -1.26 -4.53
C LEU A 127 -23.75 -1.44 -5.64
N ASP A 128 -23.42 -1.08 -6.87
CA ASP A 128 -24.30 -1.24 -8.03
C ASP A 128 -24.70 -2.71 -8.24
N LYS A 129 -23.73 -3.64 -8.20
CA LYS A 129 -24.03 -5.09 -8.26
C LYS A 129 -24.98 -5.56 -7.17
N LYS A 130 -24.70 -5.16 -5.93
CA LYS A 130 -25.55 -5.52 -4.78
C LYS A 130 -26.95 -4.93 -4.90
N LEU A 131 -27.09 -3.69 -5.36
CA LEU A 131 -28.39 -3.05 -5.59
C LEU A 131 -29.18 -3.72 -6.72
N ARG A 132 -28.49 -4.32 -7.69
CA ARG A 132 -29.07 -5.14 -8.77
C ARG A 132 -29.41 -6.58 -8.34
N GLY A 133 -28.98 -7.01 -7.15
CA GLY A 133 -29.18 -8.37 -6.66
C GLY A 133 -28.22 -9.40 -7.28
N GLU A 134 -27.10 -8.94 -7.86
CA GLU A 134 -26.01 -9.77 -8.42
C GLU A 134 -24.92 -10.06 -7.36
#